data_AF-A0A6A6Y5H6-F1
#
_entry.id   AF-A0A6A6Y5H6-F1
#
_cell.length_a   1.000
_cell.length_b   1.000
_cell.length_c   1.000
_cell.angle_alpha   90.00
_cell.angle_beta   90.00
_cell.angle_gamma   90.00
#
_symmetry.space_group_name_H-M   'P 1'
#
loop_
_entity.id
_entity.type
_entity.pdbx_description
1 polymer ?
#
loop_
_entity_poly.entity_id
_entity_poly.type
_entity_poly.pdbx_seq_one_letter_code
_entity_poly.pdbx_strand_id
1 'polypeptide(L)'
;MAYYSKKAWMSPEARENEKYHVVMNSMRRLFPKSEVAKMDKTKWLAHRQAVVEAHTKQLERAVKIKEEVLSKGGQQPIPNRLKEKEFPENHGVVLCEKTIWCPKWQLKEEVAPWPTLPEMKWEGDDRAKTTVGRFLPLPREPGSAAVAWHNLRVLPAWPFDDVRKIPTLEDILLPVDEIDEDIVPDLLNSDLL
;
A
#
# COMPACT_ATOMS: atom_id res chain seq x y z
N MET A 1 22.82 -13.47 31.13
CA MET A 1 21.75 -13.38 32.14
C MET A 1 20.69 -14.44 31.81
N ALA A 2 20.40 -15.33 32.75
CA ALA A 2 19.56 -16.51 32.52
C ALA A 2 18.06 -16.17 32.55
N TYR A 3 17.33 -16.45 31.46
CA TYR A 3 15.87 -16.41 31.45
C TYR A 3 15.32 -17.81 31.72
N TYR A 4 15.16 -18.13 33.01
CA TYR A 4 14.39 -19.31 33.42
C TYR A 4 13.04 -18.84 33.97
N SER A 5 12.09 -18.57 33.07
CA SER A 5 10.70 -18.31 33.46
C SER A 5 10.02 -19.65 33.73
N LYS A 6 10.02 -20.10 34.99
CA LYS A 6 9.17 -21.23 35.41
C LYS A 6 7.71 -20.83 35.14
N LYS A 7 7.05 -21.52 34.22
CA LYS A 7 5.57 -21.45 34.08
C LYS A 7 4.97 -22.13 35.29
N ALA A 8 4.95 -21.44 36.43
CA ALA A 8 4.16 -21.86 37.57
C ALA A 8 2.68 -21.76 37.17
N TRP A 9 1.91 -22.80 37.47
CA TRP A 9 0.47 -22.71 37.35
C TRP A 9 -0.01 -21.59 38.27
N MET A 10 -0.73 -20.62 37.72
CA MET A 10 -1.36 -19.56 38.47
C MET A 10 -2.87 -19.71 38.32
N SER A 11 -3.60 -19.45 39.40
CA SER A 11 -5.05 -19.39 39.32
C SER A 11 -5.48 -18.28 38.33
N PRO A 12 -6.61 -18.45 37.63
CA PRO A 12 -7.12 -17.44 36.70
C PRO A 12 -7.25 -16.06 37.36
N GLU A 13 -7.68 -16.01 38.62
CA GLU A 13 -7.82 -14.78 39.39
C GLU A 13 -6.47 -14.11 39.69
N ALA A 14 -5.44 -14.88 40.08
CA ALA A 14 -4.11 -14.34 40.31
C ALA A 14 -3.53 -13.73 39.03
N ARG A 15 -3.77 -14.38 37.88
CA ARG A 15 -3.36 -13.88 36.56
C ARG A 15 -4.07 -12.59 36.17
N GLU A 16 -5.32 -12.42 36.56
CA GLU A 16 -6.08 -11.18 36.32
C GLU A 16 -5.60 -10.03 37.21
N ASN A 17 -5.29 -10.33 38.48
CA ASN A 17 -4.69 -9.36 39.39
C ASN A 17 -3.36 -8.85 38.86
N GLU A 18 -2.47 -9.75 38.44
CA GLU A 18 -1.17 -9.38 37.89
C GLU A 18 -1.32 -8.48 36.65
N LYS A 19 -2.22 -8.86 35.73
CA LYS A 19 -2.52 -8.04 34.53
C LYS A 19 -3.04 -6.66 34.88
N TYR A 20 -3.95 -6.56 35.85
CA TYR A 20 -4.46 -5.28 36.33
C TYR A 20 -3.31 -4.41 36.85
N HIS A 21 -2.44 -4.94 37.71
CA HIS A 21 -1.31 -4.19 38.24
C HIS A 21 -0.32 -3.75 37.15
N VAL A 22 0.01 -4.62 36.21
CA VAL A 22 0.91 -4.29 35.09
C VAL A 22 0.33 -3.16 34.22
N VAL A 23 -0.96 -3.24 33.89
CA VAL A 23 -1.64 -2.22 33.07
C VAL A 23 -1.79 -0.92 33.84
N MET A 24 -2.19 -0.94 35.10
CA MET A 24 -2.36 0.27 35.90
C MET A 24 -1.03 0.97 36.19
N ASN A 25 0.03 0.22 36.47
CA ASN A 25 1.36 0.78 36.67
C ASN A 25 1.90 1.43 35.39
N SER A 26 1.69 0.80 34.23
CA SER A 26 2.10 1.39 32.95
C SER A 26 1.25 2.61 32.59
N MET A 27 -0.07 2.57 32.77
CA MET A 27 -0.96 3.71 32.52
C MET A 27 -0.69 4.89 33.45
N ARG A 28 -0.42 4.67 34.73
CA ARG A 28 -0.04 5.74 35.66
C ARG A 28 1.30 6.37 35.32
N ARG A 29 2.25 5.57 34.82
CA ARG A 29 3.58 6.05 34.41
C ARG A 29 3.55 6.83 33.09
N LEU A 30 2.83 6.31 32.09
CA LEU A 30 2.83 6.87 30.72
C LEU A 30 1.73 7.92 30.51
N PHE A 31 0.56 7.71 31.12
CA PHE A 31 -0.65 8.52 30.90
C PHE A 31 -1.35 8.86 32.23
N PRO A 32 -0.70 9.64 33.12
CA PRO A 32 -1.18 9.90 34.48
C PRO A 32 -2.53 10.64 34.53
N LYS A 33 -2.86 11.43 33.50
CA LYS A 33 -4.13 12.17 33.40
C LYS A 33 -5.29 11.33 32.83
N SER A 34 -5.02 10.12 32.32
CA SER A 34 -6.05 9.28 31.72
C SER A 34 -7.07 8.80 32.76
N GLU A 35 -8.32 8.65 32.36
CA GLU A 35 -9.37 8.10 33.23
C GLU A 35 -9.10 6.64 33.59
N VAL A 36 -8.50 5.89 32.66
CA VAL A 36 -8.08 4.48 32.84
C VAL A 36 -7.09 4.35 34.00
N ALA A 37 -6.15 5.28 34.16
CA ALA A 37 -5.16 5.26 35.25
C ALA A 37 -5.78 5.42 36.66
N LYS A 38 -7.02 5.92 36.74
CA LYS A 38 -7.78 6.14 37.99
C LYS A 38 -8.86 5.07 38.23
N MET A 39 -8.99 4.09 37.34
CA MET A 39 -10.01 3.04 37.48
C MET A 39 -9.67 2.05 38.59
N ASP A 40 -10.70 1.61 39.32
CA ASP A 40 -10.63 0.44 40.20
C ASP A 40 -10.69 -0.86 39.40
N LYS A 41 -10.27 -1.97 40.01
CA LYS A 41 -10.23 -3.30 39.37
C LYS A 41 -11.57 -3.71 38.74
N THR A 42 -12.69 -3.45 39.42
CA THR A 42 -14.04 -3.76 38.92
C THR A 42 -14.39 -2.97 37.66
N LYS A 43 -14.12 -1.65 37.68
CA LYS A 43 -14.32 -0.76 36.53
C LYS A 43 -13.38 -1.13 35.38
N TRP A 44 -12.15 -1.53 35.67
CA TRP A 44 -11.19 -1.99 34.67
C TRP A 44 -11.63 -3.29 33.99
N LEU A 45 -12.18 -4.25 34.75
CA LEU A 45 -12.73 -5.48 34.19
C LEU A 45 -13.91 -5.19 33.24
N ALA A 46 -14.84 -4.34 33.67
CA ALA A 46 -15.98 -3.91 32.83
C ALA A 46 -15.50 -3.17 31.56
N HIS A 47 -14.54 -2.25 31.71
CA HIS A 47 -13.94 -1.55 30.57
C HIS A 47 -13.26 -2.52 29.60
N ARG A 48 -12.54 -3.53 30.11
CA ARG A 48 -11.88 -4.53 29.28
C ARG A 48 -12.89 -5.39 28.51
N GLN A 49 -14.00 -5.78 29.14
CA GLN A 49 -15.09 -6.47 28.46
C GLN A 49 -15.68 -5.59 27.34
N ALA A 50 -15.97 -4.31 27.64
CA ALA A 50 -16.46 -3.37 26.64
C ALA A 50 -15.48 -3.16 25.47
N VAL A 51 -14.16 -3.12 25.73
CA VAL A 51 -13.13 -3.02 24.68
C VAL A 51 -13.12 -4.28 23.80
N VAL A 52 -13.23 -5.47 24.39
CA VAL A 52 -13.31 -6.72 23.64
C VAL A 52 -14.56 -6.73 22.77
N GLU A 53 -15.72 -6.37 23.32
CA GLU A 53 -16.98 -6.29 22.58
C GLU A 53 -16.95 -5.23 21.45
N ALA A 54 -16.31 -4.09 21.69
CA ALA A 54 -16.14 -3.06 20.68
C ALA A 54 -15.25 -3.58 19.54
N HIS A 55 -14.16 -4.28 19.87
CA HIS A 55 -13.25 -4.86 18.89
C HIS A 55 -13.91 -5.99 18.10
N THR A 56 -14.70 -6.86 18.73
CA THR A 56 -15.46 -7.90 18.00
C THR A 56 -16.47 -7.28 17.04
N LYS A 57 -17.22 -6.26 17.47
CA LYS A 57 -18.16 -5.53 16.59
C LYS A 57 -17.45 -4.86 15.41
N GLN A 58 -16.26 -4.29 15.62
CA GLN A 58 -15.45 -3.71 14.54
C GLN A 58 -14.99 -4.78 13.55
N LEU A 59 -14.53 -5.93 14.04
CA LEU A 59 -14.14 -7.05 13.19
C LEU A 59 -15.33 -7.59 12.41
N GLU A 60 -16.50 -7.77 13.03
CA GLU A 60 -17.73 -8.19 12.35
C GLU A 60 -18.13 -7.23 11.24
N ARG A 61 -18.03 -5.91 11.48
CA ARG A 61 -18.26 -4.90 10.43
C ARG A 61 -17.25 -5.02 9.30
N ALA A 62 -15.97 -5.18 9.62
CA ALA A 62 -14.92 -5.34 8.62
C ALA A 62 -15.10 -6.62 7.78
N VAL A 63 -15.52 -7.72 8.41
CA VAL A 63 -15.87 -8.98 7.73
C VAL A 63 -17.08 -8.78 6.82
N LYS A 64 -18.16 -8.18 7.32
CA LYS A 64 -19.35 -7.87 6.50
C LYS A 64 -19.02 -7.00 5.30
N ILE A 65 -18.22 -5.94 5.47
CA ILE A 65 -17.76 -5.09 4.36
C ILE A 65 -16.97 -5.93 3.35
N LYS A 66 -16.04 -6.78 3.81
CA LYS A 66 -15.28 -7.66 2.93
C LYS A 66 -16.17 -8.67 2.20
N GLU A 67 -17.15 -9.26 2.88
CA GLU A 67 -18.12 -10.19 2.30
C GLU A 67 -19.02 -9.50 1.28
N GLU A 68 -19.48 -8.27 1.56
CA GLU A 68 -20.24 -7.46 0.61
C GLU A 68 -19.40 -7.08 -0.62
N VAL A 69 -18.12 -6.74 -0.43
CA VAL A 69 -17.18 -6.46 -1.52
C VAL A 69 -16.90 -7.72 -2.35
N LEU A 70 -16.75 -8.88 -1.70
CA LEU A 70 -16.59 -10.17 -2.41
C LEU A 70 -17.87 -10.54 -3.17
N SER A 71 -19.03 -10.39 -2.52
CA SER A 71 -20.33 -10.79 -3.05
C SER A 71 -20.79 -9.90 -4.21
N LYS A 72 -20.33 -8.65 -4.27
CA LYS A 72 -20.62 -7.73 -5.39
C LYS A 72 -19.73 -7.96 -6.62
N GLY A 73 -18.82 -8.95 -6.57
CA GLY A 73 -17.82 -9.13 -7.61
C GLY A 73 -16.81 -7.98 -7.61
N GLY A 74 -15.58 -8.27 -8.05
CA GLY A 74 -14.47 -7.30 -8.05
C GLY A 74 -14.82 -5.97 -8.72
N GLN A 75 -14.04 -4.94 -8.36
CA GLN A 75 -14.00 -3.58 -8.93
C GLN A 75 -15.12 -3.27 -9.93
N GLN A 76 -16.04 -2.37 -9.56
CA GLN A 76 -17.07 -1.92 -10.49
C GLN A 76 -16.44 -1.61 -11.85
N PRO A 77 -16.94 -2.22 -12.94
CA PRO A 77 -16.37 -2.01 -14.26
C PRO A 77 -16.43 -0.52 -14.55
N ILE A 78 -15.28 0.11 -14.73
CA ILE A 78 -15.19 1.51 -15.12
C ILE A 78 -15.99 1.64 -16.42
N PRO A 79 -17.11 2.38 -16.44
CA PRO A 79 -17.96 2.42 -17.61
C PRO A 79 -17.15 2.99 -18.77
N ASN A 80 -16.95 2.17 -19.80
CA ASN A 80 -16.25 2.59 -21.01
C ASN A 80 -17.10 3.67 -21.69
N ARG A 81 -16.73 4.95 -21.50
CA ARG A 81 -17.43 6.08 -22.12
C ARG A 81 -17.35 6.07 -23.65
N LEU A 82 -16.42 5.30 -24.21
CA LEU A 82 -16.20 5.13 -25.65
C LEU A 82 -17.13 4.09 -26.33
N LYS A 83 -18.21 3.67 -25.65
CA LYS A 83 -19.36 2.90 -26.17
C LYS A 83 -19.01 2.00 -27.37
N GLU A 84 -18.77 0.72 -27.06
CA GLU A 84 -18.77 -0.41 -28.02
C GLU A 84 -17.56 -0.57 -28.94
N LYS A 85 -16.59 0.37 -28.97
CA LYS A 85 -15.32 0.11 -29.67
C LYS A 85 -14.41 -0.76 -28.82
N GLU A 86 -14.16 -1.98 -29.30
CA GLU A 86 -13.10 -2.82 -28.76
C GLU A 86 -11.74 -2.22 -29.13
N PHE A 87 -10.93 -1.95 -28.11
CA PHE A 87 -9.56 -1.54 -28.33
C PHE A 87 -8.70 -2.74 -28.75
N PRO A 88 -7.67 -2.52 -29.58
CA PRO A 88 -6.68 -3.54 -29.84
C PRO A 88 -6.02 -3.99 -28.53
N GLU A 89 -5.42 -5.18 -28.51
CA GLU A 89 -4.84 -5.79 -27.31
C GLU A 89 -3.92 -4.83 -26.54
N ASN A 90 -4.08 -4.78 -25.21
CA ASN A 90 -3.30 -3.92 -24.29
C ASN A 90 -3.43 -2.40 -24.47
N HIS A 91 -4.42 -1.88 -25.19
CA HIS A 91 -4.60 -0.43 -25.31
C HIS A 91 -5.55 0.12 -24.24
N GLY A 92 -5.18 1.28 -23.72
CA GLY A 92 -5.97 2.05 -22.76
C GLY A 92 -7.07 2.85 -23.46
N VAL A 93 -8.06 3.28 -22.67
CA VAL A 93 -9.12 4.18 -23.15
C VAL A 93 -8.56 5.59 -23.42
N VAL A 94 -7.47 5.95 -22.74
CA VAL A 94 -6.80 7.24 -22.87
C VAL A 94 -5.76 7.15 -23.98
N LEU A 95 -5.87 8.02 -24.99
CA LEU A 95 -4.98 8.12 -26.16
C LEU A 95 -4.89 6.86 -27.05
N CYS A 96 -5.61 5.79 -26.74
CA CYS A 96 -5.49 4.50 -27.42
C CYS A 96 -4.04 4.00 -27.46
N GLU A 97 -3.27 4.25 -26.40
CA GLU A 97 -1.87 3.84 -26.27
C GLU A 97 -1.75 2.51 -25.53
N LYS A 98 -0.64 1.78 -25.76
CA LYS A 98 -0.36 0.53 -25.03
C LYS A 98 -0.09 0.83 -23.56
N THR A 99 -0.85 0.19 -22.67
CA THR A 99 -0.75 0.44 -21.22
C THR A 99 -1.17 -0.77 -20.37
N ILE A 100 -0.54 -0.90 -19.20
CA ILE A 100 -0.95 -1.86 -18.15
C ILE A 100 -2.29 -1.49 -17.51
N TRP A 101 -2.76 -0.26 -17.69
CA TRP A 101 -4.01 0.26 -17.16
C TRP A 101 -5.21 -0.12 -18.04
N CYS A 102 -5.29 -1.38 -18.46
CA CYS A 102 -6.38 -1.90 -19.29
C CYS A 102 -6.93 -3.23 -18.75
N PRO A 103 -8.19 -3.60 -19.07
CA PRO A 103 -8.77 -4.87 -18.60
C PRO A 103 -8.01 -6.11 -19.08
N LYS A 104 -7.37 -6.02 -20.26
CA LYS A 104 -6.65 -7.13 -20.91
C LYS A 104 -5.14 -7.09 -20.67
N TRP A 105 -4.65 -6.40 -19.63
CA TRP A 105 -3.22 -6.18 -19.37
C TRP A 105 -2.36 -7.45 -19.30
N GLN A 106 -2.98 -8.59 -18.98
CA GLN A 106 -2.33 -9.91 -18.91
C GLN A 106 -1.83 -10.41 -20.27
N LEU A 107 -2.21 -9.77 -21.37
CA LEU A 107 -1.68 -10.06 -22.70
C LEU A 107 -0.29 -9.44 -22.92
N LYS A 108 0.29 -8.75 -21.92
CA LYS A 108 1.70 -8.34 -22.01
C LYS A 108 2.59 -9.58 -22.00
N GLU A 109 3.45 -9.72 -22.99
CA GLU A 109 4.37 -10.86 -23.12
C GLU A 109 5.34 -10.95 -21.92
N GLU A 110 5.80 -9.80 -21.44
CA GLU A 110 6.78 -9.69 -20.35
C GLU A 110 6.12 -9.14 -19.07
N VAL A 111 5.75 -10.05 -18.17
CA VAL A 111 5.21 -9.72 -16.85
C VAL A 111 6.22 -10.13 -15.77
N ALA A 112 6.66 -9.16 -14.97
CA ALA A 112 7.54 -9.43 -13.84
C ALA A 112 6.82 -10.26 -12.76
N PRO A 113 7.51 -11.21 -12.10
CA PRO A 113 6.99 -11.82 -10.89
C PRO A 113 6.87 -10.78 -9.77
N TRP A 114 6.11 -11.12 -8.73
CA TRP A 114 6.04 -10.29 -7.54
C TRP A 114 7.43 -10.18 -6.88
N PRO A 115 7.85 -8.98 -6.42
CA PRO A 115 9.16 -8.77 -5.83
C PRO A 115 9.40 -9.65 -4.61
N THR A 116 10.66 -10.01 -4.41
CA THR A 116 11.09 -10.85 -3.29
C THR A 116 11.14 -10.05 -1.99
N LEU A 117 11.09 -10.72 -0.82
CA LEU A 117 11.21 -10.05 0.48
C LEU A 117 12.49 -9.18 0.62
N PRO A 118 13.68 -9.65 0.18
CA PRO A 118 14.88 -8.81 0.23
C PRO A 118 14.76 -7.54 -0.64
N GLU A 119 14.15 -7.68 -1.81
CA GLU A 119 13.95 -6.57 -2.75
C GLU A 119 12.95 -5.55 -2.19
N MET A 120 11.82 -6.01 -1.65
CA MET A 120 10.85 -5.15 -0.96
C MET A 120 11.47 -4.39 0.22
N LYS A 121 12.34 -5.06 0.99
CA LYS A 121 13.04 -4.43 2.11
C LYS A 121 14.02 -3.37 1.65
N TRP A 122 14.82 -3.67 0.63
CA TRP A 122 15.83 -2.77 0.09
C TRP A 122 15.20 -1.52 -0.53
N GLU A 123 14.22 -1.71 -1.43
CA GLU A 123 13.58 -0.62 -2.18
C GLU A 123 12.55 0.17 -1.34
N GLY A 124 11.99 -0.48 -0.31
CA GLY A 124 11.05 0.13 0.63
C GLY A 124 11.71 0.72 1.87
N ASP A 125 11.80 -0.07 2.95
CA ASP A 125 12.12 0.43 4.28
C ASP A 125 13.58 0.90 4.42
N ASP A 126 14.53 0.24 3.76
CA ASP A 126 15.93 0.66 3.81
C ASP A 126 16.20 1.87 2.91
N ARG A 127 15.53 1.96 1.75
CA ARG A 127 15.59 3.16 0.89
C ARG A 127 14.98 4.39 1.54
N ALA A 128 14.01 4.23 2.45
CA ALA A 128 13.46 5.33 3.23
C ALA A 128 14.50 6.12 4.04
N LYS A 129 15.65 5.49 4.36
CA LYS A 129 16.76 6.13 5.08
C LYS A 129 17.68 6.93 4.16
N THR A 130 17.48 6.84 2.84
CA THR A 130 18.25 7.57 1.83
C THR A 130 17.53 8.86 1.43
N THR A 131 18.26 9.81 0.83
CA THR A 131 17.72 11.09 0.36
C THR A 131 16.74 10.97 -0.81
N VAL A 132 16.68 9.80 -1.46
CA VAL A 132 15.81 9.55 -2.61
C VAL A 132 14.41 9.04 -2.23
N GLY A 133 14.15 8.71 -0.96
CA GLY A 133 12.82 8.30 -0.50
C GLY A 133 12.43 6.85 -0.84
N ARG A 134 11.19 6.47 -0.47
CA ARG A 134 10.64 5.12 -0.69
C ARG A 134 10.18 4.96 -2.14
N PHE A 135 10.55 3.85 -2.79
CA PHE A 135 10.03 3.46 -4.09
C PHE A 135 9.50 2.03 -4.09
N LEU A 136 8.57 1.73 -5.00
CA LEU A 136 8.21 0.36 -5.27
C LEU A 136 9.38 -0.34 -5.98
N PRO A 137 9.61 -1.64 -5.73
CA PRO A 137 10.56 -2.44 -6.49
C PRO A 137 10.36 -2.29 -8.00
N LEU A 138 11.46 -2.19 -8.73
CA LEU A 138 11.42 -2.16 -10.18
C LEU A 138 10.98 -3.55 -10.71
N PRO A 139 10.14 -3.61 -11.76
CA PRO A 139 9.73 -4.88 -12.35
C PRO A 139 10.93 -5.53 -13.05
N ARG A 140 11.40 -6.67 -12.53
CA ARG A 140 12.57 -7.38 -13.07
C ARG A 140 12.18 -8.69 -13.74
N GLU A 141 13.07 -9.17 -14.61
CA GLU A 141 12.95 -10.51 -15.19
C GLU A 141 12.92 -11.60 -14.10
N PRO A 142 12.23 -12.72 -14.32
CA PRO A 142 12.27 -13.85 -13.40
C PRO A 142 13.70 -14.38 -13.26
N GLY A 143 14.28 -14.21 -12.06
CA GLY A 143 15.65 -14.62 -11.77
C GLY A 143 15.79 -16.11 -11.46
N SER A 144 16.94 -16.67 -11.85
CA SER A 144 17.42 -17.95 -11.32
C SER A 144 17.96 -17.78 -9.90
N ALA A 145 17.88 -18.84 -9.07
CA ALA A 145 18.46 -18.84 -7.73
C ALA A 145 19.97 -18.54 -7.70
N ALA A 146 20.68 -18.68 -8.82
CA ALA A 146 22.10 -18.38 -8.95
C ALA A 146 22.41 -16.88 -9.11
N VAL A 147 21.43 -16.07 -9.50
CA VAL A 147 21.63 -14.64 -9.80
C VAL A 147 20.95 -13.80 -8.72
N ALA A 148 21.72 -12.92 -8.10
CA ALA A 148 21.16 -11.98 -7.13
C ALA A 148 20.16 -11.03 -7.81
N TRP A 149 19.05 -10.72 -7.13
CA TRP A 149 17.95 -9.94 -7.70
C TRP A 149 18.38 -8.57 -8.26
N HIS A 150 19.37 -7.91 -7.66
CA HIS A 150 19.85 -6.60 -8.10
C HIS A 150 20.59 -6.63 -9.44
N ASN A 151 21.07 -7.81 -9.86
CA ASN A 151 21.70 -8.02 -11.16
C ASN A 151 20.70 -8.42 -12.25
N LEU A 152 19.43 -8.66 -11.90
CA LEU A 152 18.41 -9.00 -12.88
C LEU A 152 18.03 -7.76 -13.69
N ARG A 153 17.80 -7.97 -14.99
CA ARG A 153 17.38 -6.90 -15.89
C ARG A 153 15.99 -6.39 -15.50
N VAL A 154 15.82 -5.07 -15.57
CA VAL A 154 14.51 -4.42 -15.40
C VAL A 154 13.73 -4.57 -16.71
N LEU A 155 12.49 -5.05 -16.61
CA LEU A 155 11.61 -5.18 -17.76
C LEU A 155 11.19 -3.81 -18.28
N PRO A 156 11.20 -3.59 -19.60
CA PRO A 156 10.74 -2.34 -20.17
C PRO A 156 9.26 -2.09 -19.89
N ALA A 157 8.95 -0.86 -19.46
CA ALA A 157 7.60 -0.33 -19.45
C ALA A 157 7.19 0.07 -20.87
N TRP A 158 5.87 0.11 -21.14
CA TRP A 158 5.41 0.74 -22.38
C TRP A 158 5.64 2.25 -22.31
N PRO A 159 5.80 2.95 -23.46
CA PRO A 159 6.13 4.38 -23.47
C PRO A 159 5.18 5.26 -22.66
N PHE A 160 3.90 4.86 -22.57
CA PHE A 160 2.86 5.54 -21.79
C PHE A 160 2.97 5.27 -20.28
N ASP A 161 3.42 4.09 -19.87
CA ASP A 161 3.57 3.69 -18.47
C ASP A 161 4.97 3.98 -17.91
N ASP A 162 5.90 4.40 -18.75
CA ASP A 162 7.28 4.67 -18.38
C ASP A 162 7.39 6.03 -17.68
N VAL A 163 7.34 5.98 -16.34
CA VAL A 163 7.38 7.16 -15.48
C VAL A 163 8.84 7.53 -15.19
N ARG A 164 9.19 8.82 -15.31
CA ARG A 164 10.54 9.37 -15.09
C ARG A 164 11.59 8.89 -16.10
N LYS A 165 11.27 9.06 -17.38
CA LYS A 165 12.30 8.97 -18.43
C LYS A 165 13.47 9.88 -18.08
N ILE A 166 14.68 9.32 -18.17
CA ILE A 166 15.89 10.09 -17.98
C ILE A 166 15.93 11.10 -19.14
N PRO A 167 16.08 12.42 -18.87
CA PRO A 167 16.17 13.41 -19.92
C PRO A 167 17.28 13.06 -20.89
N THR A 168 16.98 13.13 -22.18
CA THR A 168 18.00 13.03 -23.22
C THR A 168 18.88 14.27 -23.21
N LEU A 169 20.02 14.22 -23.91
CA LEU A 169 20.89 15.38 -24.04
C LEU A 169 20.15 16.56 -24.71
N GLU A 170 19.26 16.27 -25.65
CA GLU A 170 18.41 17.28 -26.30
C GLU A 170 17.47 17.93 -25.29
N ASP A 171 16.79 17.16 -24.43
CA ASP A 171 15.92 17.70 -23.38
C ASP A 171 16.66 18.63 -22.40
N ILE A 172 17.96 18.39 -22.19
CA ILE A 172 18.81 19.22 -21.31
C ILE A 172 19.29 20.49 -22.03
N LEU A 173 19.69 20.37 -23.29
CA LEU A 173 20.26 21.49 -24.07
C LEU A 173 19.20 22.40 -24.69
N LEU A 174 18.04 21.83 -25.01
CA LEU A 174 16.88 22.47 -25.60
C LEU A 174 15.67 22.10 -24.74
N PRO A 175 15.60 22.58 -23.48
CA PRO A 175 14.40 22.38 -22.69
C PRO A 175 13.22 22.93 -23.49
N VAL A 176 12.19 22.12 -23.69
CA VAL A 176 10.93 22.61 -24.24
C VAL A 176 10.45 23.67 -23.26
N ASP A 177 10.45 24.93 -23.69
CA ASP A 177 9.94 26.03 -22.89
C ASP A 177 8.53 25.63 -22.42
N GLU A 178 8.29 25.74 -21.11
CA GLU A 178 6.92 25.63 -20.60
C GLU A 178 6.10 26.65 -21.38
N ILE A 179 5.03 26.17 -22.05
CA ILE A 179 4.13 27.06 -22.77
C ILE A 179 3.54 28.01 -21.71
N ASP A 180 3.79 29.31 -21.85
CA ASP A 180 3.22 30.31 -20.95
C ASP A 180 1.70 30.06 -20.84
N GLU A 181 1.19 29.99 -19.61
CA GLU A 181 -0.22 29.69 -19.34
C GLU A 181 -1.16 30.67 -20.08
N ASP A 182 -0.68 31.87 -20.36
CA ASP A 182 -1.38 32.91 -21.11
C ASP A 182 -1.55 32.58 -22.61
N ILE A 183 -0.71 31.70 -23.18
CA ILE A 183 -0.70 31.31 -24.61
C ILE A 183 -1.45 29.99 -24.83
N VAL A 184 -1.60 29.17 -23.78
CA VAL A 184 -2.35 27.90 -23.84
C VAL A 184 -3.78 28.04 -24.40
N PRO A 185 -4.56 29.09 -24.08
CA PRO A 185 -5.90 29.28 -24.64
C PRO A 185 -5.91 29.49 -26.16
N ASP A 186 -4.87 30.14 -26.70
CA ASP A 186 -4.74 30.42 -28.14
C ASP A 186 -4.29 29.18 -28.93
N LEU A 187 -3.59 28.26 -28.28
CA LEU A 187 -3.10 27.01 -28.85
C LEU A 187 -4.12 25.87 -28.76
N LEU A 188 -5.08 25.96 -27.84
CA LEU A 188 -6.23 25.07 -27.81
C LEU A 188 -7.21 25.48 -28.91
N ASN A 189 -7.57 24.55 -29.80
CA ASN A 189 -8.57 24.82 -30.84
C ASN A 189 -9.84 25.37 -30.20
N SER A 190 -10.21 26.58 -30.58
CA SER A 190 -11.45 27.27 -30.17
C SER A 190 -12.73 26.47 -30.48
N ASP A 191 -12.64 25.46 -31.35
CA ASP A 191 -13.71 24.52 -31.67
C ASP A 191 -13.97 23.43 -30.59
N LEU A 192 -13.12 23.33 -29.57
CA LEU A 192 -13.23 22.33 -28.49
C LEU A 192 -13.68 22.90 -27.13
N LEU A 193 -13.95 24.21 -27.05
CA LEU A 193 -14.44 24.91 -25.84
C LEU A 193 -15.95 25.15 -25.88
#